data_AF-A0A1W9GAV7-F1
#
_entry.id   AF-A0A1W9GAV7-F1
#
_cell.length_a   1.000
_cell.length_b   1.000
_cell.length_c   1.000
_cell.angle_alpha   90.00
_cell.angle_beta   90.00
_cell.angle_gamma   90.00
#
_symmetry.space_group_name_H-M   'P 1'
#
loop_
_entity.id
_entity.type
_entity.pdbx_description
1 polymer ?
#
loop_
_entity_poly.entity_id
_entity_poly.type
_entity_poly.pdbx_seq_one_letter_code
_entity_poly.pdbx_strand_id
1 'polypeptide(L)'
;MTSTRTVLRFPRSSFHKRLELATRQVHHRLETRLPLLESGLTPERYRDVLRVFFGFYLPLEASLDSSAPPVLRATVACRSKSWWLLEDLMSLGDSTAVIGTLPLCQELPTITNQAEVLGSLYVVEGATLGGQIILKSLRGSLGPNADRFARFFTSYGVRVPDMWSQFLRILEAAAYDRLQEEAIIASARRTFSSFEQWLVLNHAADPPAAPYHSLALHAS
;
A
#
# COMPACT_ATOMS: atom_id res chain seq x y z
N MET A 1 -6.69 20.09 -45.80
CA MET A 1 -6.75 20.56 -44.40
C MET A 1 -6.88 19.34 -43.50
N THR A 2 -5.76 18.74 -43.12
CA THR A 2 -5.75 17.50 -42.31
C THR A 2 -5.25 17.86 -40.93
N SER A 3 -6.19 17.99 -39.99
CA SER A 3 -5.92 18.36 -38.60
C SER A 3 -5.32 17.17 -37.86
N THR A 4 -4.01 17.20 -37.64
CA THR A 4 -3.29 16.23 -36.80
C THR A 4 -3.78 16.34 -35.37
N ARG A 5 -4.54 15.33 -34.90
CA ARG A 5 -4.84 15.13 -33.48
C ARG A 5 -3.53 14.81 -32.76
N THR A 6 -2.96 15.81 -32.08
CA THR A 6 -1.89 15.60 -31.11
C THR A 6 -2.44 14.78 -29.95
N VAL A 7 -2.16 13.48 -29.97
CA VAL A 7 -2.27 12.63 -28.78
C VAL A 7 -1.20 13.12 -27.82
N LEU A 8 -1.60 13.77 -26.72
CA LEU A 8 -0.70 14.11 -25.62
C LEU A 8 -0.16 12.80 -25.03
N ARG A 9 0.99 12.35 -25.52
CA ARG A 9 1.78 11.29 -24.87
C ARG A 9 2.44 11.92 -23.65
N PHE A 10 1.92 11.61 -22.47
CA PHE A 10 2.66 11.85 -21.22
C PHE A 10 3.95 11.00 -21.25
N PRO A 11 5.13 11.55 -20.92
CA PRO A 11 6.32 10.75 -20.77
C PRO A 11 6.05 9.68 -19.70
N ARG A 12 6.21 8.40 -20.03
CA ARG A 12 6.38 7.37 -19.01
C ARG A 12 7.67 7.73 -18.28
N SER A 13 7.52 8.33 -17.11
CA SER A 13 8.58 8.99 -16.40
C SER A 13 9.66 8.00 -15.91
N SER A 14 10.92 8.41 -16.02
CA SER A 14 12.08 7.52 -15.85
C SER A 14 12.36 7.15 -14.39
N PHE A 15 11.91 7.96 -13.43
CA PHE A 15 12.17 7.68 -12.02
C PHE A 15 11.23 6.64 -11.45
N HIS A 16 9.91 6.76 -11.64
CA HIS A 16 8.94 5.78 -11.14
C HIS A 16 9.30 4.35 -11.54
N LYS A 17 9.66 4.10 -12.82
CA LYS A 17 10.09 2.77 -13.26
C LYS A 17 11.32 2.25 -12.51
N ARG A 18 12.29 3.13 -12.21
CA ARG A 18 13.47 2.75 -11.41
C ARG A 18 13.09 2.47 -9.96
N LEU A 19 12.20 3.26 -9.37
CA LEU A 19 11.68 3.02 -8.04
C LEU A 19 10.97 1.67 -7.97
N GLU A 20 10.07 1.38 -8.91
CA GLU A 20 9.37 0.09 -9.04
C GLU A 20 10.36 -1.08 -9.15
N LEU A 21 11.35 -0.98 -10.04
CA LEU A 21 12.42 -1.99 -10.18
C LEU A 21 13.21 -2.16 -8.88
N ALA A 22 13.56 -1.05 -8.23
CA ALA A 22 14.36 -1.04 -7.01
C ALA A 22 13.61 -1.60 -5.79
N THR A 23 12.28 -1.55 -5.77
CA THR A 23 11.44 -2.07 -4.69
C THR A 23 10.78 -3.41 -5.00
N ARG A 24 10.92 -3.95 -6.22
CA ARG A 24 10.22 -5.16 -6.67
C ARG A 24 10.41 -6.36 -5.74
N GLN A 25 11.65 -6.62 -5.31
CA GLN A 25 11.94 -7.79 -4.47
C GLN A 25 11.26 -7.68 -3.10
N VAL A 26 11.36 -6.53 -2.44
CA VAL A 26 10.75 -6.32 -1.12
C VAL A 26 9.22 -6.26 -1.19
N HIS A 27 8.66 -5.69 -2.26
CA HIS A 27 7.23 -5.75 -2.54
C HIS A 27 6.75 -7.19 -2.68
N HIS A 28 7.43 -8.00 -3.50
CA HIS A 28 7.05 -9.40 -3.71
C HIS A 28 7.09 -10.23 -2.42
N ARG A 29 8.15 -10.07 -1.60
CA ARG A 29 8.22 -10.77 -0.30
C ARG A 29 7.05 -10.38 0.61
N LEU A 30 6.72 -9.10 0.68
CA LEU A 30 5.57 -8.61 1.46
C LEU A 30 4.26 -9.27 0.98
N GLU A 31 4.02 -9.25 -0.33
CA GLU A 31 2.81 -9.81 -0.95
C GLU A 31 2.66 -11.31 -0.67
N THR A 32 3.74 -12.09 -0.76
CA THR A 32 3.70 -13.55 -0.51
C THR A 32 3.37 -13.95 0.92
N ARG A 33 3.40 -13.00 1.87
CA ARG A 33 3.06 -13.24 3.27
C ARG A 33 1.59 -12.99 3.59
N LEU A 34 0.81 -12.46 2.65
CA LEU A 34 -0.58 -12.09 2.86
C LEU A 34 -1.52 -13.19 2.37
N PRO A 35 -2.42 -13.71 3.22
CA PRO A 35 -3.35 -14.78 2.84
C PRO A 35 -4.55 -14.27 2.01
N LEU A 36 -4.51 -13.02 1.53
CA LEU A 36 -5.65 -12.33 0.92
C LEU A 36 -6.12 -12.93 -0.41
N LEU A 37 -5.27 -13.75 -1.04
CA LEU A 37 -5.57 -14.43 -2.31
C LEU A 37 -5.81 -15.95 -2.12
N GLU A 38 -5.84 -16.44 -0.87
CA GLU A 38 -6.09 -17.84 -0.58
C GLU A 38 -7.58 -18.18 -0.74
N SER A 39 -7.87 -19.32 -1.39
CA SER A 39 -9.25 -19.79 -1.64
C SER A 39 -10.00 -20.23 -0.38
N GLY A 40 -9.32 -20.32 0.77
CA GLY A 40 -9.88 -20.70 2.07
C GLY A 40 -9.85 -19.58 3.11
N LEU A 41 -9.67 -18.33 2.70
CA LEU A 41 -9.68 -17.18 3.61
C LEU A 41 -11.02 -17.12 4.36
N THR A 42 -10.96 -17.10 5.69
CA THR A 42 -12.14 -16.95 6.56
C THR A 42 -12.29 -15.50 7.04
N PRO A 43 -13.47 -15.06 7.49
CA PRO A 43 -13.66 -13.72 8.05
C PRO A 43 -12.73 -13.43 9.23
N GLU A 44 -12.45 -14.43 10.07
CA GLU A 44 -11.57 -14.31 11.23
C GLU A 44 -10.13 -14.05 10.81
N ARG A 45 -9.62 -14.84 9.85
CA ARG A 45 -8.27 -14.64 9.30
C ARG A 45 -8.13 -13.30 8.59
N TYR A 46 -9.15 -12.89 7.84
CA TYR A 46 -9.18 -11.59 7.18
C TYR A 46 -9.17 -10.44 8.19
N ARG A 47 -9.96 -10.54 9.26
CA ARG A 47 -9.95 -9.58 10.37
C ARG A 47 -8.56 -9.47 11.02
N ASP A 48 -7.88 -10.59 11.25
CA ASP A 48 -6.54 -10.57 11.82
C ASP A 48 -5.53 -9.87 10.89
N VAL A 49 -5.62 -10.07 9.57
CA VAL A 49 -4.84 -9.29 8.59
C VAL A 49 -5.13 -7.79 8.71
N LEU A 50 -6.41 -7.39 8.79
CA LEU A 50 -6.77 -5.98 8.93
C LEU A 50 -6.30 -5.37 10.24
N ARG A 51 -6.27 -6.12 11.35
CA ARG A 51 -5.72 -5.65 12.63
C ARG A 51 -4.22 -5.35 12.51
N VAL A 52 -3.48 -6.21 11.81
CA VAL A 52 -2.05 -5.99 11.59
C VAL A 52 -1.82 -4.82 10.63
N PHE A 53 -2.66 -4.66 9.60
CA PHE A 53 -2.61 -3.47 8.74
C PHE A 53 -2.90 -2.20 9.54
N PHE A 54 -3.93 -2.19 10.37
CA PHE A 54 -4.27 -1.06 11.23
C PHE A 54 -3.11 -0.68 12.16
N GLY A 55 -2.51 -1.69 12.81
CA GLY A 55 -1.35 -1.50 13.68
C GLY A 55 -0.12 -0.91 12.99
N PHE A 56 0.01 -1.08 11.66
CA PHE A 56 1.09 -0.48 10.88
C PHE A 56 0.73 0.90 10.32
N TYR A 57 -0.44 1.01 9.68
CA TYR A 57 -0.88 2.22 8.99
C TYR A 57 -1.09 3.39 9.95
N LEU A 58 -1.71 3.14 11.11
CA LEU A 58 -2.04 4.21 12.05
C LEU A 58 -0.80 5.00 12.51
N PRO A 59 0.25 4.37 13.07
CA PRO A 59 1.42 5.13 13.50
C PRO A 59 2.28 5.62 12.31
N LEU A 60 2.29 4.92 11.16
CA LEU A 60 2.98 5.40 9.96
C LEU A 60 2.36 6.70 9.42
N GLU A 61 1.03 6.76 9.36
CA GLU A 61 0.31 7.95 8.90
C GLU A 61 0.51 9.13 9.86
N ALA A 62 0.54 8.89 11.17
CA ALA A 62 0.88 9.92 12.16
C ALA A 62 2.31 10.45 11.97
N SER A 63 3.27 9.57 11.66
CA SER A 63 4.66 9.96 11.35
C SER A 63 4.75 10.77 10.05
N LEU A 64 4.03 10.34 9.00
CA LEU A 64 3.94 11.07 7.73
C LEU A 64 3.37 12.47 7.92
N ASP A 65 2.28 12.61 8.68
CA ASP A 65 1.63 13.89 8.94
C ASP A 65 2.56 14.84 9.72
N SER A 66 3.20 14.33 10.78
CA SER A 66 4.13 15.11 11.62
C SER A 66 5.38 15.57 10.87
N SER A 67 5.88 14.74 9.95
CA SER A 67 7.12 15.00 9.21
C SER A 67 6.91 15.64 7.83
N ALA A 68 5.65 15.87 7.42
CA ALA A 68 5.35 16.46 6.13
C ALA A 68 5.83 17.92 6.04
N PRO A 69 6.74 18.25 5.09
CA PRO A 69 7.06 19.65 4.82
C PRO A 69 5.82 20.38 4.31
N PRO A 70 5.72 21.72 4.47
CA PRO A 70 4.52 22.49 4.10
C PRO A 70 3.96 22.18 2.71
N VAL A 71 4.83 21.97 1.73
CA VAL A 71 4.45 21.66 0.33
C VAL A 71 3.77 20.29 0.17
N LEU A 72 3.98 19.34 1.09
CA LEU A 72 3.40 17.99 1.03
C LEU A 72 2.25 17.77 2.03
N ARG A 73 1.95 18.70 2.94
CA ARG A 73 0.92 18.49 3.98
C ARG A 73 -0.44 18.10 3.40
N ALA A 74 -0.91 18.82 2.38
CA ALA A 74 -2.18 18.49 1.72
C ALA A 74 -2.14 17.13 1.02
N THR A 75 -1.00 16.79 0.40
CA THR A 75 -0.76 15.50 -0.27
C THR A 75 -0.83 14.34 0.71
N VAL A 76 -0.23 14.48 1.90
CA VAL A 76 -0.28 13.49 2.98
C VAL A 76 -1.68 13.39 3.56
N ALA A 77 -2.29 14.51 3.92
CA ALA A 77 -3.60 14.55 4.57
C ALA A 77 -4.71 13.87 3.74
N CYS A 78 -4.72 14.07 2.42
CA CYS A 78 -5.74 13.47 1.55
C CYS A 78 -5.50 11.97 1.26
N ARG A 79 -4.44 11.37 1.83
CA ARG A 79 -4.00 9.99 1.58
C ARG A 79 -4.01 9.12 2.84
N SER A 80 -4.55 9.59 3.95
CA SER A 80 -4.80 8.76 5.14
C SER A 80 -5.89 7.71 4.87
N LYS A 81 -5.64 6.49 5.32
CA LYS A 81 -6.43 5.27 5.09
C LYS A 81 -6.71 4.50 6.37
N SER A 82 -6.07 4.85 7.49
CA SER A 82 -6.27 4.15 8.78
C SER A 82 -7.73 4.14 9.24
N TRP A 83 -8.48 5.20 8.91
CA TRP A 83 -9.91 5.24 9.19
C TRP A 83 -10.73 4.20 8.41
N TRP A 84 -10.32 3.83 7.19
CA TRP A 84 -10.97 2.76 6.43
C TRP A 84 -10.73 1.38 7.05
N LEU A 85 -9.54 1.17 7.60
CA LEU A 85 -9.24 -0.05 8.36
C LEU A 85 -10.09 -0.12 9.63
N LEU A 86 -10.27 1.00 10.33
CA LEU A 86 -11.17 1.08 11.48
C LEU A 86 -12.61 0.70 11.10
N GLU A 87 -13.15 1.27 10.02
CA GLU A 87 -14.50 0.97 9.52
C GLU A 87 -14.67 -0.52 9.16
N ASP A 88 -13.68 -1.11 8.48
CA ASP A 88 -13.71 -2.53 8.11
C ASP A 88 -13.62 -3.44 9.34
N LEU A 89 -12.76 -3.12 10.31
CA LEU A 89 -12.63 -3.88 11.57
C LEU A 89 -13.93 -3.85 12.38
N MET A 90 -14.57 -2.68 12.49
CA MET A 90 -15.87 -2.56 13.15
C MET A 90 -16.95 -3.37 12.43
N SER A 91 -16.93 -3.38 11.10
CA SER A 91 -17.87 -4.15 10.28
C SER A 91 -17.65 -5.67 10.40
N LEU A 92 -16.44 -6.10 10.79
CA LEU A 92 -16.08 -7.49 11.13
C LEU A 92 -16.31 -7.83 12.62
N GLY A 93 -16.91 -6.92 13.38
CA GLY A 93 -17.34 -7.16 14.76
C GLY A 93 -16.33 -6.77 15.84
N ASP A 94 -15.22 -6.11 15.51
CA ASP A 94 -14.36 -5.54 16.54
C ASP A 94 -15.00 -4.29 17.15
N SER A 95 -15.02 -4.22 18.49
CA SER A 95 -15.43 -3.00 19.18
C SER A 95 -14.29 -1.98 19.20
N THR A 96 -14.62 -0.70 19.36
CA THR A 96 -13.61 0.36 19.52
C THR A 96 -12.67 0.11 20.70
N ALA A 97 -13.16 -0.55 21.76
CA ALA A 97 -12.33 -0.96 22.89
C ALA A 97 -11.29 -2.02 22.50
N VAL A 98 -11.67 -3.02 21.69
CA VAL A 98 -10.73 -4.03 21.17
C VAL A 98 -9.73 -3.38 20.21
N ILE A 99 -10.20 -2.52 19.30
CA ILE A 99 -9.32 -1.85 18.33
C ILE A 99 -8.31 -0.95 19.05
N GLY A 100 -8.73 -0.27 20.12
CA GLY A 100 -7.87 0.57 20.96
C GLY A 100 -6.77 -0.19 21.72
N THR A 101 -6.85 -1.52 21.82
CA THR A 101 -5.80 -2.36 22.45
C THR A 101 -4.96 -3.13 21.44
N LEU A 102 -5.17 -2.94 20.13
CA LEU A 102 -4.35 -3.59 19.11
C LEU A 102 -2.89 -3.14 19.20
N PRO A 103 -1.93 -4.03 18.97
CA PRO A 103 -0.53 -3.65 18.97
C PRO A 103 -0.24 -2.69 17.81
N LEU A 104 0.53 -1.64 18.09
CA LEU A 104 0.95 -0.65 17.09
C LEU A 104 2.43 -0.81 16.80
N CYS A 105 2.80 -0.72 15.52
CA CYS A 105 4.18 -0.83 15.08
C CYS A 105 5.04 0.28 15.68
N GLN A 106 6.05 -0.09 16.48
CA GLN A 106 7.02 0.84 17.06
C GLN A 106 8.26 0.99 16.18
N GLU A 107 8.57 0.00 15.35
CA GLU A 107 9.75 -0.02 14.46
C GLU A 107 9.42 0.51 13.06
N LEU A 108 8.90 1.74 13.02
CA LEU A 108 8.59 2.44 11.78
C LEU A 108 9.86 2.92 11.04
N PRO A 109 9.78 3.12 9.71
CA PRO A 109 10.86 3.79 9.00
C PRO A 109 11.04 5.21 9.55
N THR A 110 12.28 5.67 9.64
CA THR A 110 12.58 7.07 9.98
C THR A 110 12.08 7.99 8.87
N ILE A 111 11.24 8.96 9.23
CA ILE A 111 10.70 9.98 8.32
C ILE A 111 11.01 11.36 8.91
N THR A 112 11.96 12.07 8.29
CA THR A 112 12.48 13.36 8.77
C THR A 112 12.57 14.41 7.67
N ASN A 113 12.41 14.01 6.41
CA ASN A 113 12.54 14.91 5.27
C ASN A 113 11.58 14.55 4.12
N GLN A 114 11.55 15.42 3.10
CA GLN A 114 10.66 15.29 1.95
C GLN A 114 10.82 13.97 1.19
N ALA A 115 12.06 13.54 0.92
CA ALA A 115 12.32 12.29 0.20
C ALA A 115 11.82 11.08 0.98
N GLU A 116 11.97 11.12 2.31
CA GLU A 116 11.48 10.06 3.18
C GLU A 116 9.96 9.97 3.19
N VAL A 117 9.27 11.10 3.30
CA VAL A 117 7.80 11.19 3.18
C VAL A 117 7.33 10.58 1.86
N LEU A 118 7.96 10.96 0.74
CA LEU A 118 7.56 10.50 -0.60
C LEU A 118 7.82 9.01 -0.81
N GLY A 119 8.95 8.49 -0.32
CA GLY A 119 9.24 7.05 -0.39
C GLY A 119 8.24 6.22 0.41
N SER A 120 7.86 6.68 1.61
CA SER A 120 6.83 6.00 2.42
C SER A 120 5.44 6.13 1.80
N LEU A 121 5.08 7.31 1.28
CA LEU A 121 3.82 7.50 0.54
C LEU A 121 3.74 6.58 -0.69
N TYR A 122 4.85 6.37 -1.41
CA TYR A 122 4.85 5.48 -2.57
C TYR A 122 4.42 4.05 -2.21
N VAL A 123 4.84 3.54 -1.04
CA VAL A 123 4.44 2.21 -0.58
C VAL A 123 2.94 2.14 -0.29
N VAL A 124 2.41 3.07 0.51
CA VAL A 124 0.99 3.04 0.92
C VAL A 124 0.03 3.45 -0.20
N GLU A 125 0.47 4.27 -1.15
CA GLU A 125 -0.31 4.59 -2.35
C GLU A 125 -0.28 3.45 -3.35
N GLY A 126 0.88 2.81 -3.55
CA GLY A 126 1.04 1.68 -4.45
C GLY A 126 0.17 0.49 -4.06
N ALA A 127 -0.02 0.26 -2.75
CA ALA A 127 -0.90 -0.78 -2.21
C ALA A 127 -2.37 -0.64 -2.68
N THR A 128 -2.82 0.55 -3.08
CA THR A 128 -4.20 0.78 -3.55
C THR A 128 -4.46 0.22 -4.95
N LEU A 129 -3.41 -0.04 -5.75
CA LEU A 129 -3.53 -0.48 -7.14
C LEU A 129 -4.02 -1.93 -7.27
N GLY A 130 -3.65 -2.79 -6.29
CA GLY A 130 -4.05 -4.19 -6.25
C GLY A 130 -5.45 -4.44 -5.69
N GLY A 131 -6.14 -3.39 -5.23
CA GLY A 131 -7.40 -3.51 -4.47
C GLY A 131 -8.49 -4.29 -5.21
N GLN A 132 -8.61 -4.14 -6.53
CA GLN A 132 -9.64 -4.86 -7.31
C GLN A 132 -9.44 -6.37 -7.35
N ILE A 133 -8.18 -6.84 -7.36
CA ILE A 133 -7.86 -8.27 -7.32
C ILE A 133 -8.23 -8.82 -5.94
N ILE A 134 -7.86 -8.10 -4.88
CA ILE A 134 -8.19 -8.48 -3.50
C ILE A 134 -9.71 -8.50 -3.30
N LEU A 135 -10.45 -7.47 -3.73
CA LEU A 135 -11.91 -7.42 -3.65
C LEU A 135 -12.57 -8.61 -4.35
N LYS A 136 -12.06 -9.00 -5.53
CA LYS A 136 -12.55 -10.19 -6.24
C LYS A 136 -12.30 -11.46 -5.43
N SER A 137 -11.12 -11.61 -4.84
CA SER A 137 -10.78 -12.73 -3.96
C SER A 137 -11.70 -12.77 -2.74
N LEU A 138 -11.89 -11.64 -2.04
CA LEU A 138 -12.76 -11.54 -0.87
C LEU A 138 -14.20 -11.94 -1.18
N ARG A 139 -14.75 -11.49 -2.32
CA ARG A 139 -16.10 -11.89 -2.74
C ARG A 139 -16.21 -13.39 -3.04
N GLY A 140 -15.14 -13.99 -3.56
CA GLY A 140 -15.06 -15.43 -3.83
C GLY A 140 -15.01 -16.26 -2.55
N SER A 141 -14.17 -15.87 -1.59
CA SER A 141 -13.93 -16.63 -0.35
C SER A 141 -14.94 -16.33 0.76
N LEU A 142 -15.38 -15.08 0.90
CA LEU A 142 -16.23 -14.59 2.00
C LEU A 142 -17.67 -14.29 1.56
N GLY A 143 -17.97 -14.46 0.28
CA GLY A 143 -19.30 -14.26 -0.29
C GLY A 143 -19.64 -12.79 -0.61
N PRO A 144 -20.87 -12.52 -1.09
CA PRO A 144 -21.25 -11.22 -1.62
C PRO A 144 -21.31 -10.09 -0.58
N ASN A 145 -21.35 -10.43 0.72
CA ASN A 145 -21.33 -9.44 1.80
C ASN A 145 -19.94 -8.89 2.11
N ALA A 146 -18.89 -9.37 1.43
CA ALA A 146 -17.51 -8.92 1.63
C ALA A 146 -17.31 -7.41 1.45
N ASP A 147 -18.13 -6.78 0.59
CA ASP A 147 -18.08 -5.35 0.33
C ASP A 147 -18.37 -4.49 1.57
N ARG A 148 -19.03 -5.06 2.60
CA ARG A 148 -19.31 -4.36 3.87
C ARG A 148 -18.08 -4.15 4.75
N PHE A 149 -17.01 -4.89 4.50
CA PHE A 149 -15.77 -4.86 5.28
C PHE A 149 -14.52 -4.82 4.39
N ALA A 150 -14.64 -4.17 3.23
CA ALA A 150 -13.54 -4.00 2.28
C ALA A 150 -13.38 -2.54 1.81
N ARG A 151 -13.75 -1.57 2.66
CA ARG A 151 -13.55 -0.13 2.43
C ARG A 151 -12.09 0.18 2.15
N PHE A 152 -11.16 -0.40 2.89
CA PHE A 152 -9.73 -0.19 2.73
C PHE A 152 -9.25 -0.58 1.33
N PHE A 153 -9.60 -1.79 0.86
CA PHE A 153 -9.24 -2.26 -0.48
C PHE A 153 -10.03 -1.59 -1.61
N THR A 154 -11.23 -1.08 -1.30
CA THR A 154 -11.95 -0.18 -2.22
C THR A 154 -11.22 1.16 -2.36
N SER A 155 -10.53 1.64 -1.32
CA SER A 155 -9.67 2.82 -1.33
C SER A 155 -10.34 4.07 -1.93
N TYR A 156 -9.88 4.55 -3.09
CA TYR A 156 -10.46 5.73 -3.75
C TYR A 156 -11.56 5.37 -4.77
N GLY A 157 -11.97 4.09 -4.83
CA GLY A 157 -12.90 3.55 -5.81
C GLY A 157 -12.43 3.84 -7.23
N VAL A 158 -13.32 4.40 -8.04
CA VAL A 158 -13.02 4.76 -9.44
C VAL A 158 -11.90 5.80 -9.59
N ARG A 159 -11.54 6.54 -8.52
CA ARG A 159 -10.47 7.54 -8.57
C ARG A 159 -9.07 6.98 -8.30
N VAL A 160 -8.90 5.68 -8.02
CA VAL A 160 -7.57 5.10 -7.76
C VAL A 160 -6.55 5.47 -8.86
N PRO A 161 -6.87 5.33 -10.17
CA PRO A 161 -5.92 5.71 -11.24
C PRO A 161 -5.53 7.20 -11.20
N ASP A 162 -6.48 8.09 -10.90
CA ASP A 162 -6.25 9.53 -10.85
C ASP A 162 -5.40 9.92 -9.64
N MET A 163 -5.69 9.35 -8.47
CA MET A 163 -4.94 9.56 -7.23
C MET A 163 -3.49 9.12 -7.37
N TRP A 164 -3.28 7.95 -7.99
CA TRP A 164 -1.96 7.43 -8.31
C TRP A 164 -1.22 8.31 -9.31
N SER A 165 -1.88 8.69 -10.41
CA SER A 165 -1.28 9.55 -11.43
C SER A 165 -0.91 10.93 -10.88
N GLN A 166 -1.73 11.49 -9.99
CA GLN A 166 -1.42 12.73 -9.28
C GLN A 166 -0.20 12.57 -8.38
N PHE A 167 -0.14 11.49 -7.60
CA PHE A 167 0.99 11.21 -6.73
C PHE A 167 2.30 11.04 -7.53
N LEU A 168 2.27 10.30 -8.65
CA LEU A 168 3.45 10.12 -9.49
C LEU A 168 4.00 11.45 -10.04
N ARG A 169 3.15 12.43 -10.36
CA ARG A 169 3.64 13.76 -10.78
C ARG A 169 4.40 14.48 -9.67
N ILE A 170 3.95 14.35 -8.42
CA ILE A 170 4.63 14.92 -7.26
C ILE A 170 5.97 14.22 -7.04
N LEU A 171 5.97 12.88 -7.12
CA LEU A 171 7.15 12.05 -6.99
C LEU A 171 8.23 12.40 -8.02
N GLU A 172 7.85 12.53 -9.29
CA GLU A 172 8.77 12.88 -10.37
C GLU A 172 9.33 14.30 -10.24
N ALA A 173 8.51 15.27 -9.79
CA ALA A 173 8.98 16.63 -9.55
C ALA A 173 9.99 16.72 -8.39
N ALA A 174 9.86 15.85 -7.38
CA ALA A 174 10.78 15.80 -6.25
C ALA A 174 12.08 15.04 -6.56
N ALA A 175 12.06 14.16 -7.57
CA ALA A 175 13.21 13.41 -8.04
C ALA A 175 14.07 14.22 -9.03
N TYR A 176 14.44 15.45 -8.65
CA TYR A 176 15.13 16.39 -9.54
C TYR A 176 16.63 16.12 -9.72
N ASP A 177 17.23 15.31 -8.85
CA ASP A 177 18.60 14.83 -8.97
C ASP A 177 18.74 13.40 -8.44
N ARG A 178 19.91 12.80 -8.67
CA ARG A 178 20.17 11.42 -8.27
C ARG A 178 20.19 11.20 -6.75
N LEU A 179 20.56 12.22 -5.97
CA LEU A 179 20.58 12.15 -4.51
C LEU A 179 19.16 12.02 -3.96
N GLN A 180 18.21 12.82 -4.47
CA GLN A 180 16.80 12.73 -4.09
C GLN A 180 16.17 11.42 -4.54
N GLU A 181 16.48 10.97 -5.75
CA GLU A 181 16.02 9.68 -6.27
C GLU A 181 16.45 8.52 -5.36
N GLU A 182 17.73 8.48 -4.98
CA GLU A 182 18.28 7.44 -4.10
C GLU A 182 17.68 7.53 -2.69
N ALA A 183 17.45 8.73 -2.16
CA ALA A 183 16.80 8.93 -0.87
C ALA A 183 15.35 8.44 -0.85
N ILE A 184 14.57 8.73 -1.91
CA ILE A 184 13.19 8.24 -2.07
C ILE A 184 13.17 6.72 -2.18
N ILE A 185 14.04 6.12 -2.99
CA ILE A 185 14.17 4.65 -3.12
C ILE A 185 14.52 4.01 -1.78
N ALA A 186 15.48 4.58 -1.05
CA ALA A 186 15.91 4.08 0.25
C ALA A 186 14.76 4.14 1.27
N SER A 187 13.97 5.22 1.28
CA SER A 187 12.79 5.32 2.14
C SER A 187 11.70 4.30 1.78
N ALA A 188 11.39 4.13 0.50
CA ALA A 188 10.42 3.12 0.06
C ALA A 188 10.84 1.71 0.49
N ARG A 189 12.11 1.35 0.31
CA ARG A 189 12.67 0.08 0.78
C ARG A 189 12.56 -0.09 2.29
N ARG A 190 12.93 0.92 3.08
CA ARG A 190 12.77 0.89 4.54
C ARG A 190 11.32 0.68 4.95
N THR A 191 10.39 1.37 4.29
CA THR A 191 8.95 1.26 4.57
C THR A 191 8.44 -0.15 4.27
N PHE A 192 8.81 -0.76 3.13
CA PHE A 192 8.49 -2.16 2.84
C PHE A 192 9.08 -3.11 3.87
N SER A 193 10.36 -2.95 4.24
CA SER A 193 11.03 -3.82 5.21
C SER A 193 10.39 -3.73 6.60
N SER A 194 10.09 -2.52 7.09
CA SER A 194 9.38 -2.34 8.36
C SER A 194 8.00 -2.98 8.33
N PHE A 195 7.27 -2.88 7.21
CA PHE A 195 5.96 -3.52 7.11
C PHE A 195 6.09 -5.06 7.06
N GLU A 196 7.07 -5.57 6.33
CA GLU A 196 7.34 -7.01 6.27
C GLU A 196 7.67 -7.56 7.67
N GLN A 197 8.58 -6.91 8.39
CA GLN A 197 8.96 -7.30 9.74
C GLN A 197 7.76 -7.25 10.70
N TRP A 198 6.95 -6.19 10.61
CA TRP A 198 5.73 -6.05 11.39
C TRP A 198 4.74 -7.20 11.13
N LEU A 199 4.54 -7.56 9.85
CA LEU A 199 3.68 -8.69 9.47
C LEU A 199 4.21 -10.00 10.06
N VAL A 200 5.52 -10.26 9.99
CA VAL A 200 6.13 -11.49 10.54
C VAL A 200 5.93 -11.60 12.05
N LEU A 201 6.11 -10.51 12.78
CA LEU A 201 5.99 -10.50 14.24
C LEU A 201 4.55 -10.67 14.73
N ASN A 202 3.57 -10.22 13.95
CA ASN A 202 2.16 -10.21 14.35
C ASN A 202 1.30 -11.25 13.63
N HIS A 203 1.89 -12.02 12.71
CA HIS A 203 1.30 -13.23 12.14
C HIS A 203 2.23 -14.42 12.38
N ALA A 204 2.18 -15.01 13.58
CA ALA A 204 2.67 -16.37 13.78
C ALA A 204 1.68 -17.37 13.12
N ALA A 205 1.57 -17.29 11.80
CA ALA A 205 1.05 -18.35 10.95
C ALA A 205 2.24 -18.85 10.12
N ASP A 206 2.38 -20.17 10.01
CA ASP A 206 3.55 -20.90 9.51
C ASP A 206 4.26 -20.27 8.29
N PRO A 207 5.58 -20.51 8.12
CA PRO A 207 6.28 -20.16 6.90
C PRO A 207 5.50 -20.69 5.68
N PRO A 208 5.51 -19.97 4.55
CA PRO A 208 4.77 -20.39 3.37
C PRO A 208 5.15 -21.84 3.00
N ALA A 209 4.15 -22.66 2.72
CA ALA A 209 4.36 -23.91 2.00
C ALA A 209 5.17 -23.57 0.73
N ALA A 210 6.13 -24.45 0.40
CA ALA A 210 7.12 -24.27 -0.67
C ALA A 210 6.52 -23.62 -1.94
N PRO A 211 7.30 -22.78 -2.65
CA PRO A 211 6.79 -21.90 -3.70
C PRO A 211 5.97 -22.68 -4.75
N TYR A 212 4.71 -22.27 -4.92
CA TYR A 212 3.93 -22.61 -6.09
C TYR A 212 4.74 -22.20 -7.33
N HIS A 213 4.95 -23.16 -8.23
CA HIS A 213 5.64 -22.95 -9.48
C HIS A 213 5.09 -21.73 -10.22
N SER A 214 6.03 -20.83 -10.55
CA SER A 214 5.96 -19.78 -11.55
C SER A 214 4.91 -20.04 -12.65
N LEU A 215 3.82 -19.26 -12.64
CA LEU A 215 3.10 -18.96 -13.87
C LEU A 215 3.87 -17.90 -14.64
N ALA A 216 4.97 -18.33 -15.25
CA ALA A 216 5.49 -17.72 -16.45
C ALA A 216 4.49 -17.97 -17.57
N LEU A 217 3.64 -16.99 -17.88
CA LEU A 217 2.96 -16.94 -19.17
C LEU A 217 3.90 -16.24 -20.16
N HIS A 218 4.55 -17.04 -20.98
CA HIS A 218 5.10 -16.61 -22.26
C HIS A 218 4.00 -16.53 -23.33
N ALA A 219 4.25 -15.65 -24.28
CA ALA A 219 3.76 -15.62 -25.67
C ALA A 219 2.35 -15.06 -25.94
N SER A 220 2.30 -13.83 -26.48
CA SER A 220 2.38 -13.63 -27.94
C SER A 220 2.96 -12.25 -28.25
#